data_AF-A0A317YKN0-F1
#
_entry.id   AF-A0A317YKN0-F1
#
_cell.length_a   1.000
_cell.length_b   1.000
_cell.length_c   1.000
_cell.angle_alpha   90.00
_cell.angle_beta   90.00
_cell.angle_gamma   90.00
#
_symmetry.space_group_name_H-M   'P 1'
#
loop_
_entity.id
_entity.type
_entity.pdbx_description
1 polymer ?
#
loop_
_entity_poly.entity_id
_entity_poly.type
_entity_poly.pdbx_seq_one_letter_code
_entity_poly.pdbx_strand_id
1 'polypeptide(L)' 'MKIDYLTLFPEMFDGVLNHSIMKRAQENNKLQTNTVNFRDYAINKHNQV' A
#
# COMPACT_ATOMS: atom_id res chain seq x y z
N MET A 1 -8.15 -10.88 -6.72
CA MET A 1 -8.09 -9.46 -7.15
C MET A 1 -6.82 -8.85 -6.58
N LYS A 2 -6.09 -8.02 -7.35
CA LYS A 2 -4.88 -7.34 -6.88
C LYS A 2 -5.06 -5.83 -6.97
N ILE A 3 -4.69 -5.11 -5.92
CA ILE A 3 -4.76 -3.64 -5.84
C ILE A 3 -3.43 -3.10 -5.31
N ASP A 4 -2.80 -2.22 -6.08
CA ASP A 4 -1.59 -1.51 -5.69
C ASP A 4 -1.95 -0.04 -5.38
N TYR A 5 -1.59 0.45 -4.20
CA TYR A 5 -1.85 1.81 -3.73
C TYR A 5 -0.59 2.65 -3.85
N LEU A 6 -0.61 3.66 -4.72
CA LEU A 6 0.45 4.67 -4.82
C LEU A 6 0.16 5.79 -3.82
N THR A 7 1.02 5.97 -2.83
CA THR A 7 0.81 6.94 -1.74
C THR A 7 2.14 7.44 -1.19
N LEU A 8 2.17 8.65 -0.62
CA LEU A 8 3.34 9.13 0.13
C LEU A 8 3.39 8.63 1.58
N PHE A 9 2.30 8.03 2.05
CA PHE A 9 2.13 7.58 3.43
C PHE A 9 1.65 6.11 3.48
N PRO A 10 2.51 5.13 3.14
CA PRO A 10 2.15 3.71 3.21
C PRO A 10 1.65 3.28 4.60
N GLU A 11 2.21 3.84 5.66
CA GLU A 11 1.91 3.52 7.06
C GLU A 11 0.46 3.80 7.46
N MET A 12 -0.21 4.73 6.78
CA MET A 12 -1.64 5.00 7.02
C MET A 12 -2.54 3.82 6.65
N PHE A 13 -2.05 2.92 5.80
CA PHE A 13 -2.82 1.79 5.28
C PHE A 13 -2.68 0.54 6.14
N ASP A 14 -1.69 0.45 7.03
CA ASP A 14 -1.46 -0.76 7.85
C ASP A 14 -2.71 -1.14 8.66
N GLY A 15 -3.34 -0.16 9.31
CA GLY A 15 -4.57 -0.40 10.08
C GLY A 15 -5.76 -0.76 9.19
N VAL A 16 -5.91 -0.14 8.02
CA VAL A 16 -7.08 -0.36 7.15
C VAL A 16 -6.98 -1.72 6.45
N LEU A 17 -5.80 -2.08 5.95
CA LEU A 17 -5.60 -3.27 5.13
C LEU A 17 -5.45 -4.54 5.99
N ASN A 18 -4.87 -4.44 7.19
CA ASN A 18 -4.52 -5.60 8.01
C ASN A 18 -5.52 -5.90 9.14
N HIS A 19 -6.73 -5.33 9.10
CA HIS A 19 -7.78 -5.60 10.08
C HIS A 19 -9.10 -6.04 9.45
N SER A 20 -9.95 -6.69 10.28
CA SER A 20 -11.33 -7.04 9.96
C SER A 20 -11.49 -7.77 8.61
N ILE A 21 -12.45 -7.35 7.79
CA ILE A 21 -12.80 -7.97 6.50
C ILE A 21 -11.66 -7.92 5.48
N MET A 22 -10.82 -6.88 5.52
CA MET A 22 -9.68 -6.74 4.61
C MET A 22 -8.64 -7.82 4.89
N LYS A 23 -8.28 -8.01 6.16
CA LYS A 23 -7.37 -9.09 6.57
C LYS A 23 -7.90 -10.47 6.17
N ARG A 24 -9.18 -10.74 6.46
CA ARG A 24 -9.80 -12.03 6.11
C ARG A 24 -9.84 -12.26 4.60
N ALA A 25 -10.05 -11.23 3.79
CA ALA A 25 -10.02 -11.35 2.34
C ALA A 25 -8.62 -11.70 1.81
N GLN A 26 -7.57 -11.15 2.43
CA GLN A 26 -6.18 -11.49 2.14
C GLN A 26 -5.86 -12.94 2.54
N GLU A 27 -6.20 -13.35 3.77
CA GLU A 27 -5.98 -14.72 4.27
C GLU A 27 -6.68 -15.79 3.43
N ASN A 28 -7.86 -15.47 2.88
CA ASN A 28 -8.61 -16.36 1.98
C ASN A 28 -8.18 -16.25 0.51
N ASN A 29 -7.06 -15.58 0.22
CA ASN A 29 -6.49 -15.39 -1.13
C ASN A 29 -7.47 -14.74 -2.12
N LYS A 30 -8.47 -13.99 -1.66
CA LYS A 30 -9.42 -13.27 -2.51
C LYS A 30 -8.89 -11.91 -2.94
N LEU A 31 -8.05 -11.32 -2.09
CA LEU A 31 -7.49 -9.99 -2.25
C LEU A 31 -5.98 -10.01 -2.00
N GLN A 32 -5.21 -9.36 -2.86
CA GLN A 32 -3.81 -9.02 -2.62
C GLN A 32 -3.67 -7.51 -2.67
N THR A 33 -3.08 -6.91 -1.64
CA THR A 33 -2.83 -5.47 -1.58
C THR A 33 -1.36 -5.17 -1.40
N ASN A 34 -0.91 -4.05 -1.96
CA ASN A 34 0.45 -3.55 -1.79
C ASN A 34 0.43 -2.02 -1.75
N THR A 35 1.26 -1.42 -0.92
CA THR A 35 1.44 0.04 -0.85
C THR A 35 2.80 0.39 -1.41
N VAL A 36 2.85 1.39 -2.30
CA VAL A 36 4.06 1.83 -2.99
C VAL A 36 4.27 3.30 -2.68
N ASN A 37 5.39 3.61 -2.01
CA ASN A 37 5.82 4.98 -1.84
C ASN A 37 6.47 5.50 -3.11
N PHE A 38 5.75 6.30 -3.90
CA PHE A 38 6.30 6.82 -5.14
C PHE A 38 7.42 7.86 -4.93
N ARG A 39 7.64 8.33 -3.68
CA ARG A 39 8.83 9.11 -3.32
C ARG A 39 10.13 8.34 -3.55
N ASP A 40 10.09 7.02 -3.42
CA ASP A 40 11.26 6.16 -3.66
C ASP A 40 11.69 6.15 -5.13
N TYR A 41 10.85 6.66 -6.02
CA TYR A 41 11.09 6.75 -7.46
C TYR A 41 11.41 8.18 -7.93
N ALA A 42 11.54 9.14 -7.01
CA ALA A 42 11.94 10.50 -7.35
C ALA A 42 13.41 10.54 -7.82
N ILE A 43 13.68 11.21 -8.94
CA ILE A 43 15.02 11.25 -9.57
C ILE A 43 15.84 12.50 -9.17
N ASN A 44 15.24 13.44 -8.44
CA ASN A 44 15.91 14.66 -8.02
C ASN A 44 16.62 14.45 -6.66
N LYS A 45 17.70 15.22 -6.42
CA LYS A 45 18.52 15.13 -5.21
C LYS A 45 17.75 15.27 -3.89
N HIS A 46 16.59 15.92 -3.93
CA HIS A 46 15.78 16.22 -2.75
C HIS A 46 14.57 15.28 -2.59
N ASN A 47 14.46 14.24 -3.44
CA ASN A 47 13.33 13.32 -3.52
C ASN A 47 11.97 14.05 -3.48
N GLN A 48 11.89 15.22 -4.13
CA GLN A 48 10.65 15.97 -4.26
C GLN A 48 9.66 15.21 -5.15
N VAL A 49 8.41 15.22 -4.72
CA VAL A 49 7.25 14.51 -5.25
C VAL A 49 6.08 15.45 -5.41
#